data_AF-A0A963JGS3-F1
#
_entry.id   AF-A0A963JGS3-F1
#
_cell.length_a   1.000
_cell.length_b   1.000
_cell.length_c   1.000
_cell.angle_alpha   90.00
_cell.angle_beta   90.00
_cell.angle_gamma   90.00
#
_symmetry.space_group_name_H-M   'P 1'
#
loop_
_entity.id
_entity.type
_entity.pdbx_description
1 polymer ?
#
loop_
_entity_poly.entity_id
_entity_poly.type
_entity_poly.pdbx_seq_one_letter_code
_entity_poly.pdbx_strand_id
1 'polypeptide(L)'
;GEALTHGTGGGNDASIDRVNNLAGYAVGNLAVMSARANRAKSDCDWRDAVGFARQIEQGRLGSIDGLNARQWARLAVLTSYCTPLPHAEAAAMPLLVLPPPRLRVLNPVQVLQLMLTLRFMRQGQPARVDRVAALFPPALRTPVLVLMTSLLARRIAAGPSWSPALVQRAMEDAWAEPAILRRWQAVAGALSGAQCERLVERLHAHRLAHPGWRCLPPDAATEAWALQTGGLAPKSDEADVRTWPSGLPISAGTQPALGLATGRSAGAAVALAA
;
A
#
# COMPACT_ATOMS: atom_id res chain seq x y z
N GLY A 1 5.05 -12.20 -0.17
CA GLY A 1 4.19 -13.32 0.23
C GLY A 1 4.29 -14.42 -0.81
N GLU A 2 3.42 -15.40 -0.70
CA GLU A 2 3.24 -16.51 -1.65
C GLU A 2 2.64 -16.03 -2.98
N ALA A 3 2.98 -16.64 -4.12
CA ALA A 3 2.36 -16.28 -5.40
C ALA A 3 0.85 -16.64 -5.40
N LEU A 4 0.00 -15.74 -5.92
CA LEU A 4 -1.43 -16.01 -6.02
C LEU A 4 -1.73 -16.93 -7.21
N THR A 5 -2.65 -17.86 -7.01
CA THR A 5 -3.17 -18.76 -8.05
C THR A 5 -4.55 -18.30 -8.54
N HIS A 6 -5.08 -18.93 -9.58
CA HIS A 6 -6.40 -18.61 -10.13
C HIS A 6 -7.16 -19.90 -10.44
N GLY A 7 -8.38 -20.02 -9.90
CA GLY A 7 -9.32 -21.09 -10.25
C GLY A 7 -8.94 -22.48 -9.73
N THR A 8 -8.12 -22.57 -8.68
CA THR A 8 -7.72 -23.85 -8.08
C THR A 8 -8.65 -24.27 -6.93
N GLY A 9 -9.44 -23.33 -6.39
CA GLY A 9 -10.19 -23.50 -5.15
C GLY A 9 -9.30 -23.46 -3.89
N GLY A 10 -8.00 -23.26 -4.04
CA GLY A 10 -7.01 -23.22 -2.96
C GLY A 10 -7.03 -21.94 -2.14
N GLY A 11 -6.43 -21.98 -0.94
CA GLY A 11 -6.34 -20.81 -0.06
C GLY A 11 -5.47 -19.67 -0.59
N ASN A 12 -4.61 -19.93 -1.57
CA ASN A 12 -3.77 -18.94 -2.25
C ASN A 12 -4.39 -18.42 -3.55
N ASP A 13 -5.62 -18.81 -3.90
CA ASP A 13 -6.33 -18.22 -5.03
C ASP A 13 -6.56 -16.73 -4.83
N ALA A 14 -6.40 -15.94 -5.89
CA ALA A 14 -6.67 -14.52 -5.89
C ALA A 14 -8.15 -14.24 -5.59
N SER A 15 -8.37 -13.36 -4.62
CA SER A 15 -9.69 -12.93 -4.18
C SER A 15 -9.72 -11.41 -4.05
N ILE A 16 -10.85 -10.80 -4.42
CA ILE A 16 -11.07 -9.36 -4.32
C ILE A 16 -11.72 -9.07 -2.96
N ASP A 17 -11.08 -8.20 -2.18
CA ASP A 17 -11.57 -7.72 -0.89
C ASP A 17 -11.99 -6.25 -0.98
N ARG A 18 -12.99 -5.90 -0.15
CA ARG A 18 -13.33 -4.53 0.20
C ARG A 18 -12.49 -4.16 1.42
N VAL A 19 -11.45 -3.36 1.21
CA VAL A 19 -10.45 -3.10 2.26
C VAL A 19 -11.09 -2.45 3.49
N ASN A 20 -11.97 -1.47 3.29
CA ASN A 20 -12.89 -0.97 4.29
C ASN A 20 -14.25 -1.67 4.11
N ASN A 21 -14.66 -2.44 5.12
CA ASN A 21 -15.90 -3.22 5.12
C ASN A 21 -17.18 -2.36 5.13
N LEU A 22 -17.09 -1.10 5.60
CA LEU A 22 -18.20 -0.15 5.60
C LEU A 22 -18.46 0.45 4.21
N ALA A 23 -17.57 0.24 3.25
CA ALA A 23 -17.72 0.68 1.87
C ALA A 23 -18.10 -0.48 0.95
N GLY A 24 -18.70 -0.17 -0.21
CA GLY A 24 -19.00 -1.15 -1.24
C GLY A 24 -17.75 -1.61 -2.01
N TYR A 25 -17.96 -2.46 -3.01
CA TYR A 25 -16.98 -2.75 -4.06
C TYR A 25 -16.79 -1.51 -4.95
N ALA A 26 -16.09 -0.52 -4.40
CA ALA A 26 -15.97 0.81 -4.97
C ALA A 26 -14.52 1.16 -5.34
N VAL A 27 -14.37 2.06 -6.30
CA VAL A 27 -13.04 2.61 -6.68
C VAL A 27 -12.37 3.21 -5.44
N GLY A 28 -11.12 2.85 -5.20
CA GLY A 28 -10.41 3.30 -4.02
C GLY A 28 -10.50 2.40 -2.80
N ASN A 29 -11.35 1.37 -2.82
CA ASN A 29 -11.59 0.46 -1.69
C ASN A 29 -11.28 -1.02 -2.00
N LEU A 30 -10.64 -1.32 -3.13
CA LEU A 30 -10.41 -2.70 -3.56
C LEU A 30 -8.95 -3.12 -3.46
N ALA A 31 -8.73 -4.33 -2.98
CA ALA A 31 -7.45 -5.01 -3.04
C ALA A 31 -7.62 -6.46 -3.51
N VAL A 32 -6.62 -6.97 -4.22
CA VAL A 32 -6.48 -8.40 -4.49
C VAL A 32 -5.57 -8.99 -3.42
N MET A 33 -6.02 -10.05 -2.77
CA MET A 33 -5.27 -10.83 -1.78
C MET A 33 -5.60 -12.32 -1.92
N SER A 34 -4.98 -13.18 -1.11
CA SER A 34 -5.31 -14.60 -1.11
C SER A 34 -6.71 -14.86 -0.54
N ALA A 35 -7.39 -15.89 -1.03
CA ALA A 35 -8.70 -16.31 -0.51
C ALA A 35 -8.64 -16.66 0.98
N ARG A 36 -7.50 -17.16 1.47
CA ARG A 36 -7.22 -17.34 2.91
C ARG A 36 -7.19 -16.00 3.64
N ALA A 37 -6.44 -15.01 3.15
CA ALA A 37 -6.37 -13.70 3.80
C ALA A 37 -7.72 -12.97 3.78
N ASN A 38 -8.48 -13.05 2.68
CA ASN A 38 -9.80 -12.45 2.58
C ASN A 38 -10.79 -13.09 3.59
N ARG A 39 -10.82 -14.43 3.66
CA ARG A 39 -11.64 -15.15 4.64
C ARG A 39 -11.26 -14.86 6.08
N ALA A 40 -9.96 -14.80 6.38
CA ALA A 40 -9.47 -14.46 7.71
C ALA A 40 -9.83 -13.02 8.10
N LYS A 41 -9.64 -12.06 7.18
CA LYS A 41 -10.05 -10.67 7.41
C LYS A 41 -11.54 -10.59 7.72
N SER A 42 -12.40 -11.20 6.90
CA SER A 42 -13.87 -11.14 7.09
C SER A 42 -14.31 -9.69 7.40
N ASP A 43 -15.04 -9.50 8.50
CA ASP A 43 -15.48 -8.19 8.97
C ASP A 43 -14.47 -7.47 9.90
N CYS A 44 -13.34 -8.11 10.23
CA CYS A 44 -12.31 -7.55 11.12
C CYS A 44 -11.75 -6.23 10.59
N ASP A 45 -11.58 -5.26 11.49
CA ASP A 45 -10.95 -3.99 11.18
C ASP A 45 -9.43 -4.01 11.41
N TRP A 46 -8.80 -2.84 11.27
CA TRP A 46 -7.35 -2.73 11.48
C TRP A 46 -6.94 -2.98 12.93
N ARG A 47 -7.76 -2.63 13.93
CA ARG A 47 -7.47 -2.83 15.36
C ARG A 47 -7.52 -4.30 15.72
N ASP A 48 -8.52 -5.02 15.21
CA ASP A 48 -8.63 -6.46 15.36
C ASP A 48 -7.37 -7.15 14.81
N ALA A 49 -6.97 -6.79 13.59
CA ALA A 49 -5.77 -7.33 12.94
C ALA A 49 -4.47 -7.01 13.72
N VAL A 50 -4.32 -5.81 14.28
CA VAL A 50 -3.21 -5.49 15.19
C VAL A 50 -3.27 -6.35 16.46
N GLY A 51 -4.46 -6.54 17.02
CA GLY A 51 -4.70 -7.38 18.18
C GLY A 51 -4.25 -8.83 17.95
N PHE A 52 -4.65 -9.43 16.83
CA PHE A 52 -4.28 -10.78 16.45
C PHE A 52 -2.77 -10.93 16.24
N ALA A 53 -2.14 -9.98 15.53
CA ALA A 53 -0.68 -9.99 15.36
C ALA A 53 0.06 -10.00 16.70
N ARG A 54 -0.34 -9.12 17.63
CA ARG A 54 0.25 -9.03 18.97
C ARG A 54 0.03 -10.28 19.81
N GLN A 55 -1.16 -10.89 19.75
CA GLN A 55 -1.46 -12.12 20.48
C GLN A 55 -0.56 -13.27 20.04
N ILE A 56 -0.32 -13.40 18.73
CA ILE A 56 0.59 -14.41 18.16
C ILE A 56 2.04 -14.13 18.60
N GLU A 57 2.51 -12.88 18.51
CA GLU A 57 3.87 -12.49 18.92
C GLU A 57 4.14 -12.71 20.42
N GLN A 58 3.12 -12.57 21.26
CA GLN A 58 3.20 -12.85 22.70
C GLN A 58 3.19 -14.35 23.03
N GLY A 59 3.29 -15.22 22.02
CA GLY A 59 3.45 -16.67 22.20
C GLY A 59 2.15 -17.38 22.59
N ARG A 60 0.98 -16.74 22.45
CA ARG A 60 -0.29 -17.36 22.83
C ARG A 60 -0.79 -18.35 21.77
N LEU A 61 -0.46 -18.13 20.50
CA LEU A 61 -0.90 -18.92 19.34
C LEU A 61 0.18 -18.86 18.23
N GLY A 62 0.28 -19.90 17.38
CA GLY A 62 1.17 -19.87 16.19
C GLY A 62 0.58 -19.17 14.97
N SER A 63 -0.75 -19.19 14.86
CA SER A 63 -1.53 -18.48 13.83
C SER A 63 -2.96 -18.26 14.33
N ILE A 64 -3.65 -17.26 13.79
CA ILE A 64 -5.09 -17.03 13.97
C ILE A 64 -5.71 -17.05 12.58
N ASP A 65 -6.77 -17.82 12.39
CA ASP A 65 -7.46 -18.04 11.09
C ASP A 65 -6.53 -18.37 9.91
N GLY A 66 -5.49 -19.16 10.20
CA GLY A 66 -4.51 -19.59 9.19
C GLY A 66 -3.51 -18.53 8.76
N LEU A 67 -3.48 -17.37 9.43
CA LEU A 67 -2.51 -16.31 9.22
C LEU A 67 -1.56 -16.18 10.42
N ASN A 68 -0.27 -16.00 10.15
CA ASN A 68 0.72 -15.70 11.17
C ASN A 68 0.74 -14.20 11.55
N ALA A 69 1.52 -13.83 12.57
CA ALA A 69 1.61 -12.45 13.06
C ALA A 69 1.95 -11.43 11.95
N ARG A 70 2.89 -11.79 11.08
CA ARG A 70 3.35 -10.91 10.00
C ARG A 70 2.26 -10.69 8.95
N GLN A 71 1.47 -11.71 8.65
CA GLN A 71 0.35 -11.62 7.71
C GLN A 71 -0.77 -10.75 8.28
N TRP A 72 -1.10 -10.93 9.56
CA TRP A 72 -2.04 -10.07 10.28
C TRP A 72 -1.57 -8.62 10.34
N ALA A 73 -0.29 -8.38 10.62
CA ALA A 73 0.27 -7.03 10.64
C ALA A 73 0.19 -6.34 9.26
N ARG A 74 0.38 -7.09 8.16
CA ARG A 74 0.19 -6.56 6.80
C ARG A 74 -1.28 -6.23 6.52
N LEU A 75 -2.22 -7.08 6.96
CA LEU A 75 -3.66 -6.79 6.83
C LEU A 75 -4.07 -5.55 7.63
N ALA A 76 -3.54 -5.37 8.85
CA ALA A 76 -3.77 -4.19 9.65
C ALA A 76 -3.32 -2.91 8.94
N VAL A 77 -2.13 -2.93 8.30
CA VAL A 77 -1.62 -1.79 7.53
C VAL A 77 -2.50 -1.52 6.32
N LEU A 78 -2.87 -2.55 5.57
CA LEU A 78 -3.72 -2.41 4.39
C LEU A 78 -5.08 -1.80 4.73
N THR A 79 -5.75 -2.33 5.77
CA THR A 79 -7.05 -1.83 6.24
C THR A 79 -6.96 -0.42 6.83
N SER A 80 -5.85 -0.06 7.47
CA SER A 80 -5.62 1.30 7.98
C SER A 80 -5.58 2.36 6.88
N TYR A 81 -5.19 2.02 5.65
CA TYR A 81 -5.19 2.99 4.55
C TYR A 81 -6.58 3.51 4.22
N CYS A 82 -7.59 2.66 4.26
CA CYS A 82 -8.97 3.00 3.91
C CYS A 82 -9.84 3.31 5.12
N THR A 83 -9.24 3.45 6.30
CA THR A 83 -9.94 3.78 7.55
C THR A 83 -9.44 5.13 8.06
N PRO A 84 -10.32 6.08 8.41
CA PRO A 84 -9.91 7.30 9.11
C PRO A 84 -9.39 6.95 10.51
N LEU A 85 -8.14 7.31 10.80
CA LEU A 85 -7.50 7.05 12.10
C LEU A 85 -7.14 8.37 12.79
N PRO A 86 -7.13 8.41 14.14
CA PRO A 86 -6.42 9.43 14.89
C PRO A 86 -4.96 9.51 14.42
N HIS A 87 -4.42 10.72 14.29
CA HIS A 87 -3.08 10.95 13.74
C HIS A 87 -1.99 10.11 14.42
N ALA A 88 -2.02 10.01 15.75
CA ALA A 88 -1.04 9.23 16.51
C ALA A 88 -1.10 7.73 16.19
N GLU A 89 -2.30 7.17 16.00
CA GLU A 89 -2.49 5.77 15.63
C GLU A 89 -1.99 5.52 14.20
N ALA A 90 -2.36 6.39 13.25
CA ALA A 90 -1.90 6.30 11.87
C ALA A 90 -0.38 6.45 11.75
N ALA A 91 0.24 7.34 12.54
CA ALA A 91 1.68 7.54 12.59
C ALA A 91 2.44 6.34 13.18
N ALA A 92 1.78 5.58 14.05
CA ALA A 92 2.37 4.39 14.67
C ALA A 92 2.38 3.18 13.72
N MET A 93 1.60 3.20 12.64
CA MET A 93 1.53 2.10 11.68
C MET A 93 2.82 1.95 10.86
N PRO A 94 3.45 0.77 10.84
CA PRO A 94 4.56 0.49 9.94
C PRO A 94 4.08 0.32 8.50
N LEU A 95 4.89 0.68 7.50
CA LEU A 95 4.56 0.49 6.09
C LEU A 95 4.91 -0.94 5.61
N LEU A 96 4.26 -1.95 6.20
CA LEU A 96 4.58 -3.37 5.95
C LEU A 96 4.10 -3.89 4.60
N VAL A 97 3.30 -3.10 3.89
CA VAL A 97 2.73 -3.43 2.59
C VAL A 97 2.47 -2.13 1.84
N LEU A 98 2.93 -2.01 0.59
CA LEU A 98 2.56 -0.85 -0.22
C LEU A 98 1.08 -0.92 -0.65
N PRO A 99 0.36 0.21 -0.72
CA PRO A 99 -1.01 0.22 -1.18
C PRO A 99 -1.07 -0.30 -2.62
N PRO A 100 -1.98 -1.24 -2.91
CA PRO A 100 -2.28 -1.65 -4.27
C PRO A 100 -2.60 -0.44 -5.16
N PRO A 101 -2.35 -0.54 -6.48
CA PRO A 101 -2.71 0.52 -7.41
C PRO A 101 -4.16 0.95 -7.25
N ARG A 102 -4.39 2.26 -7.19
CA ARG A 102 -5.70 2.91 -7.05
C ARG A 102 -6.40 2.72 -5.70
N LEU A 103 -5.81 2.02 -4.72
CA LEU A 103 -6.32 2.05 -3.35
C LEU A 103 -6.17 3.48 -2.80
N ARG A 104 -7.21 4.01 -2.15
CA ARG A 104 -7.15 5.32 -1.51
C ARG A 104 -6.51 5.19 -0.14
N VAL A 105 -5.60 6.10 0.17
CA VAL A 105 -4.95 6.22 1.48
C VAL A 105 -5.47 7.50 2.13
N LEU A 106 -6.26 7.35 3.18
CA LEU A 106 -7.04 8.43 3.78
C LEU A 106 -6.23 9.26 4.78
N ASN A 107 -5.25 8.65 5.47
CA ASN A 107 -4.52 9.31 6.55
C ASN A 107 -3.30 10.08 6.01
N PRO A 108 -3.23 11.42 6.14
CA PRO A 108 -2.15 12.22 5.54
C PRO A 108 -0.74 11.81 6.00
N VAL A 109 -0.60 11.36 7.25
CA VAL A 109 0.68 10.89 7.78
C VAL A 109 1.15 9.60 7.08
N GLN A 110 0.24 8.69 6.75
CA GLN A 110 0.55 7.48 5.96
C GLN A 110 0.83 7.82 4.50
N VAL A 111 0.14 8.81 3.93
CA VAL A 111 0.47 9.34 2.59
C VAL A 111 1.90 9.90 2.57
N LEU A 112 2.29 10.66 3.58
CA LEU A 112 3.65 11.17 3.71
C LEU A 112 4.68 10.03 3.83
N GLN A 113 4.41 9.03 4.68
CA GLN A 113 5.24 7.82 4.83
C GLN A 113 5.48 7.12 3.48
N LEU A 114 4.41 6.98 2.69
CA LEU A 114 4.44 6.40 1.35
C LEU A 114 5.30 7.22 0.38
N MET A 115 5.11 8.55 0.33
CA MET A 115 5.88 9.42 -0.57
C MET A 115 7.38 9.31 -0.32
N LEU A 116 7.78 9.34 0.96
CA LEU A 116 9.18 9.21 1.36
C LEU A 116 9.75 7.85 0.92
N THR A 117 8.97 6.78 1.10
CA THR A 117 9.38 5.42 0.73
C THR A 117 9.52 5.23 -0.77
N LEU A 118 8.54 5.68 -1.56
CA LEU A 118 8.54 5.50 -3.02
C LEU A 118 9.71 6.22 -3.72
N ARG A 119 10.41 7.15 -3.05
CA ARG A 119 11.65 7.75 -3.60
C ARG A 119 12.75 6.73 -3.80
N PHE A 120 12.87 5.76 -2.90
CA PHE A 120 13.90 4.71 -2.98
C PHE A 120 13.57 3.63 -4.01
N MET A 121 12.35 3.67 -4.54
CA MET A 121 11.85 2.73 -5.54
C MET A 121 11.97 3.23 -6.97
N ARG A 122 12.51 4.42 -7.24
CA ARG A 122 12.67 4.95 -8.61
C ARG A 122 13.95 4.46 -9.26
N GLN A 123 13.89 4.14 -10.57
CA GLN A 123 15.10 3.94 -11.38
C GLN A 123 15.80 5.27 -11.65
N GLY A 124 17.14 5.22 -11.73
CA GLY A 124 17.93 6.23 -12.43
C GLY A 124 17.98 7.62 -11.80
N GLN A 125 17.40 7.83 -10.62
CA GLN A 125 17.48 9.09 -9.90
C GLN A 125 17.86 8.86 -8.43
N PRO A 126 18.90 9.54 -7.91
CA PRO A 126 19.19 9.50 -6.49
C PRO A 126 18.02 10.13 -5.72
N ALA A 127 17.76 9.64 -4.50
CA ALA A 127 16.60 10.04 -3.70
C ALA A 127 16.57 11.53 -3.28
N ARG A 128 17.58 12.35 -3.64
CA ARG A 128 17.73 13.79 -3.31
C ARG A 128 17.22 14.10 -1.89
N VAL A 129 17.76 13.37 -0.91
CA VAL A 129 17.30 13.36 0.48
C VAL A 129 17.38 14.73 1.15
N ASP A 130 18.38 15.52 0.76
CA ASP A 130 18.61 16.92 1.11
C ASP A 130 17.44 17.81 0.69
N ARG A 131 16.96 17.66 -0.55
CA ARG A 131 15.84 18.44 -1.08
C ARG A 131 14.54 18.11 -0.39
N VAL A 132 14.33 16.83 -0.09
CA VAL A 132 13.16 16.39 0.67
C VAL A 132 13.20 17.00 2.07
N ALA A 133 14.32 16.86 2.78
CA ALA A 133 14.46 17.38 4.14
C ALA A 133 14.30 18.91 4.20
N ALA A 134 14.79 19.65 3.21
CA ALA A 134 14.64 21.10 3.14
C ALA A 134 13.17 21.55 3.12
N LEU A 135 12.24 20.68 2.71
CA LEU A 135 10.81 20.97 2.74
C LEU A 135 10.20 20.87 4.13
N PHE A 136 10.82 20.16 5.06
CA PHE A 136 10.31 20.05 6.43
C PHE A 136 10.61 21.32 7.25
N PRO A 137 9.84 21.57 8.32
CA PRO A 137 10.16 22.60 9.30
C PRO A 137 11.63 22.49 9.77
N PRO A 138 12.34 23.60 10.05
CA PRO A 138 13.75 23.57 10.40
C PRO A 138 14.12 22.55 11.49
N ALA A 139 13.30 22.45 12.55
CA ALA A 139 13.50 21.50 13.65
C ALA A 139 13.45 20.02 13.24
N LEU A 140 12.80 19.69 12.12
CA LEU A 140 12.60 18.32 11.63
C LEU A 140 13.55 17.92 10.50
N ARG A 141 14.36 18.84 9.97
CA ARG A 141 15.26 18.57 8.85
C ARG A 141 16.25 17.45 9.18
N THR A 142 16.92 17.54 10.33
CA THR A 142 17.88 16.52 10.77
C THR A 142 17.20 15.17 11.06
N PRO A 143 16.11 15.10 11.85
CA PRO A 143 15.35 13.86 12.02
C PRO A 143 14.94 13.19 10.70
N VAL A 144 14.46 13.97 9.72
CA VAL A 144 14.07 13.46 8.40
C VAL A 144 15.26 12.96 7.61
N LEU A 145 16.40 13.68 7.62
CA LEU A 145 17.63 13.20 6.97
C LEU A 145 18.10 11.88 7.57
N VAL A 146 18.07 11.73 8.89
CA VAL A 146 18.45 10.49 9.57
C VAL A 146 17.53 9.33 9.14
N LEU A 147 16.21 9.56 9.09
CA LEU A 147 15.25 8.57 8.59
C LEU A 147 15.56 8.19 7.13
N MET A 148 15.69 9.18 6.24
CA MET A 148 15.90 8.95 4.81
C MET A 148 17.23 8.26 4.51
N THR A 149 18.30 8.61 5.22
CA THR A 149 19.59 7.93 5.10
C THR A 149 19.51 6.48 5.60
N SER A 150 18.71 6.23 6.64
CA SER A 150 18.48 4.86 7.11
C SER A 150 17.74 4.01 6.08
N LEU A 151 16.71 4.57 5.43
CA LEU A 151 15.99 3.93 4.33
C LEU A 151 16.89 3.71 3.11
N LEU A 152 17.76 4.67 2.78
CA LEU A 152 18.75 4.54 1.72
C LEU A 152 19.71 3.38 1.97
N ALA A 153 20.19 3.23 3.21
CA ALA A 153 21.06 2.12 3.57
C ALA A 153 20.38 0.75 3.35
N ARG A 154 19.09 0.63 3.69
CA ARG A 154 18.30 -0.58 3.42
C ARG A 154 18.10 -0.83 1.93
N ARG A 155 17.86 0.24 1.16
CA ARG A 155 17.79 0.16 -0.30
C ARG A 155 19.11 -0.31 -0.92
N ILE A 156 20.26 0.14 -0.41
CA ILE A 156 21.59 -0.28 -0.89
C ILE A 156 21.85 -1.74 -0.50
N ALA A 157 21.52 -2.13 0.73
CA ALA A 157 21.68 -3.50 1.22
C ALA A 157 20.86 -4.54 0.42
N ALA A 158 19.75 -4.13 -0.20
CA ALA A 158 18.98 -4.96 -1.13
C ALA A 158 19.75 -5.33 -2.42
N GLY A 159 20.92 -4.74 -2.63
CA GLY A 159 21.82 -5.05 -3.74
C GLY A 159 21.59 -4.20 -5.00
N PRO A 160 22.50 -4.35 -5.98
CA PRO A 160 22.48 -3.59 -7.22
C PRO A 160 21.34 -4.02 -8.17
N SER A 161 20.77 -5.21 -7.98
CA SER A 161 19.69 -5.71 -8.82
C SER A 161 18.45 -4.82 -8.70
N TRP A 162 17.98 -4.30 -9.82
CA TRP A 162 16.76 -3.51 -9.88
C TRP A 162 15.57 -4.39 -10.26
N SER A 163 15.19 -5.30 -9.37
CA SER A 163 13.87 -5.93 -9.46
C SER A 163 12.88 -5.08 -8.66
N PRO A 164 11.81 -4.52 -9.28
CA PRO A 164 10.80 -3.75 -8.56
C PRO A 164 10.26 -4.49 -7.32
N ALA A 165 10.04 -5.81 -7.46
CA ALA A 165 9.52 -6.65 -6.38
C ALA A 165 10.53 -6.81 -5.23
N LEU A 166 11.82 -6.98 -5.54
CA LEU A 166 12.86 -7.06 -4.50
C LEU A 166 13.04 -5.73 -3.78
N VAL A 167 13.03 -4.61 -4.52
CA VAL A 167 13.15 -3.28 -3.94
C VAL A 167 11.93 -2.98 -3.06
N GLN A 168 10.71 -3.26 -3.55
CA GLN A 168 9.50 -3.14 -2.75
C GLN A 168 9.62 -3.96 -1.46
N ARG A 169 10.03 -5.23 -1.56
CA ARG A 169 10.17 -6.10 -0.41
C ARG A 169 11.18 -5.56 0.60
N ALA A 170 12.34 -5.10 0.14
CA ALA A 170 13.35 -4.51 1.00
C ALA A 170 12.85 -3.25 1.71
N MET A 171 12.04 -2.42 1.04
CA MET A 171 11.43 -1.25 1.66
C MET A 171 10.37 -1.63 2.70
N GLU A 172 9.48 -2.59 2.38
CA GLU A 172 8.50 -3.12 3.34
C GLU A 172 9.18 -3.76 4.57
N ASP A 173 10.29 -4.48 4.36
CA ASP A 173 11.09 -5.09 5.41
C ASP A 173 11.78 -4.02 6.29
N ALA A 174 12.29 -2.94 5.68
CA ALA A 174 12.89 -1.83 6.42
C ALA A 174 11.91 -1.19 7.41
N TRP A 175 10.63 -1.09 7.05
CA TRP A 175 9.58 -0.55 7.90
C TRP A 175 9.16 -1.49 9.04
N ALA A 176 9.51 -2.77 8.96
CA ALA A 176 9.37 -3.70 10.08
C ALA A 176 10.45 -3.50 11.16
N GLU A 177 11.55 -2.79 10.85
CA GLU A 177 12.62 -2.57 11.81
C GLU A 177 12.23 -1.54 12.88
N PRO A 178 12.32 -1.88 14.19
CA PRO A 178 11.93 -0.96 15.27
C PRO A 178 12.68 0.37 15.25
N ALA A 179 13.94 0.40 14.78
CA ALA A 179 14.72 1.62 14.69
C ALA A 179 14.22 2.58 13.61
N ILE A 180 13.79 2.07 12.45
CA ILE A 180 13.19 2.88 11.38
C ILE A 180 11.85 3.43 11.85
N LEU A 181 11.01 2.56 12.45
CA LEU A 181 9.70 2.95 12.94
C LEU A 181 9.78 4.03 14.02
N ARG A 182 10.69 3.91 14.99
CA ARG A 182 10.89 4.95 16.02
C ARG A 182 11.33 6.29 15.44
N ARG A 183 12.25 6.29 14.46
CA ARG A 183 12.69 7.52 13.78
C ARG A 183 11.53 8.18 13.04
N TRP A 184 10.71 7.40 12.37
CA TRP A 184 9.50 7.88 11.72
C TRP A 184 8.51 8.46 12.74
N GLN A 185 8.22 7.75 13.82
CA GLN A 185 7.30 8.22 14.87
C GLN A 185 7.78 9.53 15.51
N ALA A 186 9.10 9.73 15.65
CA ALA A 186 9.65 11.00 16.13
C ALA A 186 9.38 12.17 15.15
N VAL A 187 9.49 11.93 13.85
CA VAL A 187 9.15 12.93 12.81
C VAL A 187 7.64 13.17 12.76
N ALA A 188 6.86 12.09 12.69
CA ALA A 188 5.42 12.12 12.51
C ALA A 188 4.69 12.67 13.74
N GLY A 189 5.18 12.37 14.95
CA GLY A 189 4.62 12.88 16.20
C GLY A 189 4.84 14.38 16.42
N ALA A 190 5.81 14.98 15.73
CA ALA A 190 6.05 16.42 15.74
C ALA A 190 5.24 17.18 14.69
N LEU A 191 4.42 16.47 13.91
CA LEU A 191 3.54 17.02 12.88
C LEU A 191 2.08 16.76 13.24
N SER A 192 1.18 17.66 12.85
CA SER A 192 -0.25 17.38 12.81
C SER A 192 -0.68 16.81 11.46
N GLY A 193 -1.88 16.23 11.39
CA GLY A 193 -2.45 15.74 10.13
C GLY A 193 -2.47 16.80 9.02
N ALA A 194 -2.87 18.03 9.35
CA ALA A 194 -2.88 19.16 8.41
C ALA A 194 -1.46 19.60 7.98
N GLN A 195 -0.45 19.47 8.84
CA GLN A 195 0.94 19.71 8.46
C GLN A 195 1.47 18.62 7.52
N CYS A 196 1.08 17.35 7.75
CA CYS A 196 1.39 16.25 6.83
C CYS A 196 0.77 16.47 5.45
N GLU A 197 -0.49 16.89 5.38
CA GLU A 197 -1.18 17.21 4.13
C GLU A 197 -0.46 18.31 3.34
N ARG A 198 -0.14 19.44 3.98
CA ARG A 198 0.64 20.52 3.35
C ARG A 198 2.02 20.07 2.87
N LEU A 199 2.67 19.15 3.60
CA LEU A 199 3.95 18.58 3.17
C LEU A 199 3.80 17.67 1.95
N VAL A 200 2.74 16.87 1.89
CA VAL A 200 2.38 16.03 0.73
C VAL A 200 2.15 16.89 -0.50
N GLU A 201 1.37 17.97 -0.38
CA GLU A 201 1.13 18.94 -1.45
C GLU A 201 2.43 19.58 -1.96
N ARG A 202 3.29 20.02 -1.03
CA ARG A 202 4.60 20.59 -1.39
C ARG A 202 5.51 19.59 -2.08
N LEU A 203 5.59 18.36 -1.58
CA LEU A 203 6.35 17.29 -2.22
C LEU A 203 5.83 17.01 -3.64
N HIS A 204 4.51 17.04 -3.83
CA HIS A 204 3.89 16.91 -5.14
C HIS A 204 4.26 18.08 -6.07
N ALA A 205 4.13 19.32 -5.61
CA ALA A 205 4.46 20.53 -6.36
C ALA A 205 5.93 20.57 -6.80
N HIS A 206 6.86 20.10 -5.96
CA HIS A 206 8.28 19.98 -6.29
C HIS A 206 8.61 18.75 -7.16
N ARG A 207 7.60 18.03 -7.69
CA ARG A 207 7.75 16.81 -8.50
C ARG A 207 8.51 15.69 -7.77
N LEU A 208 8.45 15.71 -6.44
CA LEU A 208 9.00 14.68 -5.55
C LEU A 208 7.97 13.59 -5.21
N ALA A 209 6.78 13.62 -5.82
CA ALA A 209 5.83 12.52 -5.85
C ALA A 209 6.14 11.49 -6.95
N HIS A 210 5.48 10.32 -6.93
CA HIS A 210 5.53 9.36 -8.04
C HIS A 210 4.57 9.79 -9.17
N PRO A 211 4.90 9.61 -10.46
CA PRO A 211 3.99 9.92 -11.56
C PRO A 211 2.64 9.20 -11.39
N GLY A 212 1.52 9.91 -11.54
CA GLY A 212 0.17 9.35 -11.39
C GLY A 212 -0.44 9.46 -9.99
N TRP A 213 0.28 10.02 -9.02
CA TRP A 213 -0.31 10.39 -7.73
C TRP A 213 -1.33 11.51 -7.88
N ARG A 214 -2.49 11.32 -7.25
CA ARG A 214 -3.57 12.31 -7.20
C ARG A 214 -3.92 12.54 -5.73
N CYS A 215 -3.87 13.78 -5.30
CA CYS A 215 -4.42 14.18 -4.01
C CYS A 215 -5.89 14.50 -4.24
N LEU A 216 -6.77 13.91 -3.43
CA LEU A 216 -8.19 14.23 -3.41
C LEU A 216 -8.45 15.06 -2.15
N PRO A 217 -9.35 16.06 -2.21
CA PRO A 217 -9.78 16.74 -0.99
C PRO A 217 -10.46 15.72 -0.05
N PRO A 218 -10.40 15.93 1.28
CA PRO A 218 -10.94 15.00 2.27
C PRO A 218 -12.40 14.59 2.00
N ASP A 219 -13.24 15.54 1.62
CA ASP A 219 -14.68 15.30 1.37
C ASP A 219 -14.95 14.41 0.15
N ALA A 220 -14.03 14.40 -0.82
CA ALA A 220 -14.11 13.53 -2.01
C ALA A 220 -13.39 12.18 -1.81
N ALA A 221 -12.67 12.01 -0.69
CA ALA A 221 -11.81 10.84 -0.46
C ALA A 221 -12.64 9.55 -0.28
N THR A 222 -13.89 9.64 0.15
CA THR A 222 -14.83 8.51 0.27
C THR A 222 -16.04 8.65 -0.64
N GLU A 223 -16.05 9.66 -1.51
CA GLU A 223 -17.10 9.80 -2.52
C GLU A 223 -17.15 8.55 -3.41
N ALA A 224 -18.37 8.12 -3.72
CA ALA A 224 -18.72 6.88 -4.42
C ALA A 224 -18.45 5.57 -3.65
N TRP A 225 -18.18 5.61 -2.34
CA TRP A 225 -18.05 4.37 -1.53
C TRP A 225 -19.40 3.82 -1.05
N ALA A 226 -20.37 4.69 -0.81
CA ALA A 226 -21.74 4.33 -0.41
C ALA A 226 -22.59 3.98 -1.65
N LEU A 227 -22.31 2.83 -2.26
CA LEU A 227 -23.08 2.35 -3.42
C LEU A 227 -24.40 1.71 -2.96
N GLN A 228 -25.50 1.99 -3.67
CA GLN A 228 -26.83 1.48 -3.33
C GLN A 228 -26.89 -0.06 -3.26
N THR A 229 -26.18 -0.76 -4.15
CA THR A 229 -26.12 -2.23 -4.18
C THR A 229 -24.86 -2.79 -3.50
N GLY A 230 -24.07 -1.94 -2.84
CA GLY A 230 -22.74 -2.31 -2.34
C GLY A 230 -21.73 -2.65 -3.45
N GLY A 231 -22.05 -2.34 -4.71
CA GLY A 231 -21.24 -2.72 -5.87
C GLY A 231 -21.43 -4.17 -6.33
N LEU A 232 -22.45 -4.87 -5.81
CA LEU A 232 -22.84 -6.20 -6.28
C LEU A 232 -23.63 -6.08 -7.58
N ALA A 233 -23.35 -6.99 -8.52
CA ALA A 233 -24.24 -7.19 -9.65
C ALA A 233 -25.60 -7.68 -9.13
N PRO A 234 -26.72 -7.22 -9.72
CA PRO A 234 -28.02 -7.81 -9.43
C PRO A 234 -27.93 -9.31 -9.66
N LYS A 235 -28.56 -10.11 -8.78
CA LYS A 235 -28.74 -11.54 -9.05
C LYS A 235 -29.56 -11.63 -10.32
N SER A 236 -28.92 -11.93 -11.45
CA SER A 236 -29.65 -12.32 -12.65
C SER A 236 -30.34 -13.64 -12.32
N ASP A 237 -31.66 -13.69 -12.46
CA ASP A 237 -32.38 -14.95 -12.51
C ASP A 237 -31.75 -15.78 -13.62
N GLU A 238 -30.99 -16.80 -13.20
CA GLU A 238 -30.54 -17.99 -13.92
C GLU A 238 -30.74 -18.02 -15.45
N ALA A 239 -30.17 -17.05 -16.16
CA ALA A 239 -30.08 -17.06 -17.61
C ALA A 239 -28.87 -16.24 -18.03
N ASP A 240 -27.97 -16.89 -18.76
CA ASP A 240 -26.88 -16.30 -19.56
C ASP A 240 -25.49 -16.10 -18.91
N VAL A 241 -25.01 -17.08 -18.14
CA VAL A 241 -23.58 -17.18 -17.76
C VAL A 241 -22.73 -17.87 -18.86
N ARG A 242 -23.25 -18.07 -20.08
CA ARG A 242 -22.55 -18.85 -21.13
C ARG A 242 -21.75 -18.06 -22.17
N THR A 243 -21.60 -16.75 -22.04
CA THR A 243 -20.75 -15.99 -22.97
C THR A 243 -19.87 -14.98 -22.25
N TRP A 244 -18.96 -15.46 -21.42
CA TRP A 244 -17.67 -14.77 -21.31
C TRP A 244 -16.75 -15.31 -22.41
N PRO A 245 -16.27 -14.46 -23.33
CA PRO A 245 -15.31 -14.90 -24.33
C PRO A 245 -14.02 -15.27 -23.60
N SER A 246 -13.80 -16.57 -23.43
CA SER A 246 -12.52 -17.17 -23.07
C SER A 246 -11.52 -16.79 -24.16
N GLY A 247 -10.81 -15.67 -23.99
CA GLY A 247 -9.75 -15.26 -24.92
C GLY A 247 -9.80 -13.84 -25.45
N LEU A 248 -10.39 -12.87 -24.75
CA LEU A 248 -10.03 -11.47 -25.05
C LEU A 248 -8.56 -11.25 -24.64
N PRO A 249 -7.65 -10.94 -25.58
CA PRO A 249 -6.30 -10.57 -25.21
C PRO A 249 -6.39 -9.32 -24.33
N ILE A 250 -5.71 -9.33 -23.19
CA ILE A 250 -5.44 -8.11 -22.44
C ILE A 250 -4.60 -7.24 -23.38
N SER A 251 -5.24 -6.34 -24.13
CA SER A 251 -4.55 -5.36 -24.95
C SER A 251 -3.70 -4.51 -24.00
N ALA A 252 -2.38 -4.72 -24.08
CA ALA A 252 -1.42 -3.78 -23.58
C ALA A 252 -1.79 -2.41 -24.17
N GLY A 253 -2.16 -1.47 -23.31
CA GLY A 253 -2.61 -0.15 -23.73
C GLY A 253 -1.61 0.45 -24.73
N THR A 254 -2.13 0.90 -25.86
CA THR A 254 -1.43 1.65 -26.89
C THR A 254 -0.63 2.78 -26.24
N GLN A 255 0.70 2.66 -26.26
CA GLN A 255 1.58 3.79 -25.99
C GLN A 255 1.40 4.81 -27.14
N PRO A 256 1.24 6.12 -26.85
CA PRO A 256 1.43 7.12 -27.90
C PRO A 256 2.88 7.03 -28.37
N ALA A 257 3.05 6.83 -29.67
CA ALA A 257 4.33 6.65 -30.33
C ALA A 257 5.24 7.86 -30.12
N LEU A 258 6.37 7.65 -29.45
CA LEU A 258 7.59 8.44 -29.64
C LEU A 258 8.72 7.46 -29.93
N GLY A 259 9.34 7.65 -31.09
CA GLY A 259 10.14 6.64 -31.76
C GLY A 259 11.47 6.29 -31.09
N LEU A 260 11.91 5.09 -31.50
CA LEU A 260 13.27 4.57 -31.63
C LEU A 260 13.88 3.74 -30.48
N ALA A 261 14.13 2.48 -30.86
CA ALA A 261 15.25 1.59 -30.55
C ALA A 261 15.21 0.69 -29.29
N THR A 262 14.71 -0.52 -29.53
CA THR A 262 15.25 -1.86 -29.15
C THR A 262 15.64 -2.15 -27.69
N GLY A 263 14.89 -3.07 -27.08
CA GLY A 263 15.34 -3.88 -25.93
C GLY A 263 14.18 -4.54 -25.19
N ARG A 264 13.93 -5.83 -25.45
CA ARG A 264 12.84 -6.64 -24.87
C ARG A 264 12.97 -6.76 -23.34
N SER A 265 11.88 -6.52 -22.60
CA SER A 265 11.58 -7.24 -21.34
C SER A 265 10.07 -7.29 -21.08
N ALA A 266 9.59 -8.45 -20.65
CA ALA A 266 8.18 -8.74 -20.35
C ALA A 266 7.80 -8.19 -18.97
N GLY A 267 6.72 -7.41 -18.89
CA GLY A 267 6.21 -6.82 -17.65
C GLY A 267 5.31 -7.77 -16.87
N ALA A 268 5.72 -8.16 -15.67
CA ALA A 268 4.90 -8.90 -14.72
C ALA A 268 4.07 -7.93 -13.86
N ALA A 269 2.75 -8.15 -13.82
CA ALA A 269 1.86 -7.51 -12.86
C ALA A 269 2.10 -8.10 -11.46
N VAL A 270 2.49 -7.25 -10.50
CA VAL A 270 2.72 -7.66 -9.11
C VAL A 270 1.38 -7.58 -8.37
N ALA A 271 0.79 -8.74 -8.09
CA ALA A 271 -0.34 -8.89 -7.17
C ALA A 271 0.17 -8.97 -5.72
N LEU A 272 -0.58 -8.36 -4.79
CA LEU A 272 -0.24 -8.37 -3.37
C LEU A 272 -0.48 -9.75 -2.76
N ALA A 273 0.61 -10.43 -2.46
CA ALA A 273 0.61 -11.56 -1.55
C ALA A 273 0.71 -11.06 -0.10
N ALA A 274 -0.41 -11.09 0.62
CA ALA A 274 -0.43 -11.08 2.08
C ALA A 274 -0.06 -12.47 2.60
#